data_AF-A0A0Q5FAD1-F1
#
_entry.id   AF-A0A0Q5FAD1-F1
#
_cell.length_a   1.000
_cell.length_b   1.000
_cell.length_c   1.000
_cell.angle_alpha   90.00
_cell.angle_beta   90.00
_cell.angle_gamma   90.00
#
_symmetry.space_group_name_H-M   'P 1'
#
loop_
_entity.id
_entity.type
_entity.pdbx_description
1 polymer ?
#
loop_
_entity_poly.entity_id
_entity_poly.type
_entity_poly.pdbx_seq_one_letter_code
_entity_poly.pdbx_strand_id
1 'polypeptide(L)'
;MPTVKTTPLPSPCALCGHRDAVRVAAALMCAWCGWRYGDSPDPDLPRPVIEVVYYIRYDSRVKIGTSRRPRQRLASIRHEELLAFEQGGRDVEQARHREFADIREGGEWFTLTPQLESHIAGLRTVADPWQLYARWVSMALQN
;
A
#
# COMPACT_ATOMS: atom_id res chain seq x y z
N MET A 1 -7.94 19.13 -2.35
CA MET A 1 -7.07 18.40 -3.31
C MET A 1 -7.57 18.73 -4.71
N PRO A 2 -6.74 19.24 -5.63
CA PRO A 2 -7.19 19.43 -7.01
C PRO A 2 -7.60 18.07 -7.57
N THR A 3 -8.84 17.96 -8.04
CA THR A 3 -9.35 16.77 -8.73
C THR A 3 -8.58 16.64 -10.03
N VAL A 4 -7.62 15.72 -10.06
CA VAL A 4 -6.90 15.38 -11.29
C VAL A 4 -7.96 14.83 -12.26
N LYS A 5 -8.18 15.53 -13.37
CA LYS A 5 -9.15 15.11 -14.39
C LYS A 5 -8.71 13.77 -14.98
N THR A 6 -9.50 12.73 -14.76
CA THR A 6 -9.26 11.40 -15.34
C THR A 6 -9.96 11.25 -16.68
N THR A 7 -9.45 10.32 -17.49
CA THR A 7 -10.01 9.86 -18.77
C THR A 7 -10.00 8.33 -18.79
N PRO A 8 -10.94 7.65 -19.47
CA PRO A 8 -10.85 6.22 -19.63
C PRO A 8 -9.59 5.81 -20.41
N LEU A 9 -8.98 4.69 -20.01
CA LEU A 9 -7.98 3.95 -20.77
C LEU A 9 -8.66 3.21 -21.93
N PRO A 10 -7.97 3.05 -23.08
CA PRO A 10 -8.54 2.28 -24.20
C PRO A 10 -8.74 0.78 -23.88
N SER A 11 -7.99 0.23 -22.93
CA SER A 11 -8.19 -1.11 -22.36
C SER A 11 -7.79 -1.12 -20.87
N PRO A 12 -8.23 -2.12 -20.07
CA PRO A 12 -7.81 -2.23 -18.66
C PRO A 12 -6.28 -2.19 -18.51
N CYS A 13 -5.80 -1.51 -17.47
CA CYS A 13 -4.38 -1.44 -17.15
C CYS A 13 -3.77 -2.85 -17.02
N ALA A 14 -2.72 -3.13 -17.79
CA ALA A 14 -2.04 -4.44 -17.81
C ALA A 14 -1.50 -4.87 -16.44
N LEU A 15 -1.20 -3.93 -15.54
CA LEU A 15 -0.68 -4.22 -14.20
C LEU A 15 -1.79 -4.46 -13.16
N CYS A 16 -2.82 -3.61 -13.13
CA CYS A 16 -3.80 -3.58 -12.02
C CYS A 16 -5.28 -3.71 -12.44
N GLY A 17 -5.57 -3.82 -13.74
CA GLY A 17 -6.93 -3.97 -14.29
C GLY A 17 -7.83 -2.72 -14.22
N HIS A 18 -7.38 -1.61 -13.64
CA HIS A 18 -8.17 -0.38 -13.56
C HIS A 18 -8.30 0.30 -14.93
N ARG A 19 -9.36 1.10 -15.09
CA ARG A 19 -9.77 1.67 -16.38
C ARG A 19 -9.59 3.19 -16.47
N ASP A 20 -9.24 3.87 -15.39
CA ASP A 20 -9.02 5.31 -15.42
C ASP A 20 -7.55 5.66 -15.64
N ALA A 21 -7.31 6.76 -16.33
CA ALA A 21 -6.00 7.33 -16.61
C ALA A 21 -5.92 8.82 -16.35
N VAL A 22 -4.69 9.26 -16.11
CA VAL A 22 -4.26 10.65 -16.12
C VAL A 22 -3.29 10.83 -17.30
N ARG A 23 -3.45 11.91 -18.06
CA ARG A 23 -2.51 12.25 -19.11
C ARG A 23 -1.31 12.98 -18.50
N VAL A 24 -0.11 12.44 -18.69
CA VAL A 24 1.16 13.02 -18.24
C VAL A 24 2.03 13.19 -19.49
N ALA A 25 2.28 14.46 -19.87
CA ALA A 25 2.86 14.80 -21.17
C ALA A 25 2.10 14.10 -22.33
N ALA A 26 2.82 13.36 -23.18
CA ALA A 26 2.22 12.60 -24.29
C ALA A 26 1.69 11.21 -23.87
N ALA A 27 1.96 10.75 -22.65
CA ALA A 27 1.60 9.41 -22.19
C ALA A 27 0.27 9.38 -21.41
N LEU A 28 -0.43 8.25 -21.50
CA LEU A 28 -1.53 7.91 -20.59
C LEU A 28 -0.97 7.05 -19.46
N MET A 29 -1.16 7.49 -18.22
CA MET A 29 -0.76 6.76 -17.02
C MET A 29 -2.01 6.28 -16.30
N CYS A 30 -2.05 5.02 -15.86
CA CYS A 30 -3.14 4.50 -15.05
C CYS A 30 -3.30 5.38 -13.80
N ALA A 31 -4.49 5.94 -13.58
CA ALA A 31 -4.76 6.85 -12.46
C ALA A 31 -4.64 6.14 -11.10
N TRP A 32 -4.78 4.81 -11.10
CA TRP A 32 -4.68 3.99 -9.90
C TRP A 32 -3.22 3.70 -9.53
N CYS A 33 -2.53 2.88 -10.34
CA CYS A 33 -1.19 2.37 -10.04
C CYS A 33 -0.04 3.14 -10.70
N GLY A 34 -0.32 4.09 -11.60
CA GLY A 34 0.73 4.83 -12.31
C GLY A 34 1.39 4.07 -13.48
N TRP A 35 0.90 2.88 -13.86
CA TRP A 35 1.43 2.15 -15.00
C TRP A 35 1.20 2.90 -16.31
N ARG A 36 2.22 2.98 -17.18
CA ARG A 36 2.10 3.61 -18.49
C ARG A 36 1.30 2.71 -19.43
N TYR A 37 0.26 3.28 -20.04
CA TYR A 37 -0.55 2.56 -21.02
C TYR A 37 0.29 2.19 -22.25
N GLY A 38 0.15 0.94 -22.71
CA GLY A 38 0.89 0.39 -23.83
C GLY A 38 2.13 -0.40 -23.40
N ASP A 39 2.66 -0.15 -22.20
CA ASP A 39 3.75 -0.95 -21.65
C ASP A 39 3.19 -2.28 -21.12
N SER A 40 3.95 -3.37 -21.25
CA SER A 40 3.62 -4.69 -20.70
C SER A 40 4.69 -5.11 -19.71
N PRO A 41 4.32 -5.60 -18.50
CA PRO A 41 5.27 -6.28 -17.65
C PRO A 41 5.86 -7.47 -18.41
N ASP A 42 7.18 -7.65 -18.34
CA ASP A 42 7.83 -8.84 -18.89
C ASP A 42 7.37 -10.07 -18.08
N PRO A 43 6.68 -11.05 -18.71
CA PRO A 43 6.17 -12.21 -18.01
C PRO A 43 7.28 -13.20 -17.57
N ASP A 44 8.47 -13.12 -18.17
CA ASP A 44 9.60 -14.01 -17.88
C ASP A 44 10.45 -13.49 -16.72
N LEU A 45 10.31 -12.21 -16.35
CA LEU A 45 10.99 -11.65 -15.19
C LEU A 45 10.25 -11.95 -13.88
N PRO A 46 10.99 -12.19 -12.78
CA PRO A 46 10.38 -12.37 -11.48
C PRO A 46 9.64 -11.09 -11.06
N ARG A 47 8.44 -11.26 -10.47
CA ARG A 47 7.71 -10.11 -9.90
C ARG A 47 8.51 -9.47 -8.76
N PRO A 48 8.56 -8.13 -8.68
CA PRO A 48 9.26 -7.47 -7.60
C PRO A 48 8.61 -7.80 -6.26
N VAL A 49 9.45 -7.98 -5.24
CA VAL A 49 8.99 -8.15 -3.85
C VAL A 49 9.03 -6.79 -3.17
N ILE A 50 7.86 -6.26 -2.86
CA ILE A 50 7.72 -5.03 -2.08
C ILE A 50 7.41 -5.43 -0.63
N GLU A 51 8.39 -5.27 0.26
CA GLU A 51 8.19 -5.45 1.70
C GLU A 51 7.39 -4.27 2.26
N VAL A 52 6.40 -4.60 3.09
CA VAL A 52 5.57 -3.60 3.76
C VAL A 52 5.42 -3.91 5.23
N VAL A 53 5.35 -2.86 6.04
CA VAL A 53 4.70 -2.87 7.34
C VAL A 53 3.22 -2.54 7.12
N TYR A 54 2.34 -3.36 7.68
CA TYR A 54 0.89 -3.20 7.63
C TYR A 54 0.35 -2.82 9.00
N TYR A 55 -0.68 -1.99 8.96
CA TYR A 55 -1.46 -1.56 10.12
C TYR A 55 -2.89 -2.04 9.91
N ILE A 56 -3.34 -3.00 10.71
CA ILE A 56 -4.71 -3.52 10.64
C ILE A 56 -5.45 -3.31 11.95
N ARG A 57 -6.72 -2.93 11.86
CA ARG A 57 -7.58 -2.71 13.02
C ARG A 57 -8.35 -3.98 13.36
N TYR A 58 -8.48 -4.23 14.65
CA TYR A 58 -9.46 -5.16 15.21
C TYR A 58 -9.94 -4.58 16.53
N ASP A 59 -11.23 -4.26 16.62
CA ASP A 59 -11.80 -3.52 17.75
C ASP A 59 -11.04 -2.18 18.00
N SER A 60 -10.67 -1.90 19.25
CA SER A 60 -9.92 -0.72 19.70
C SER A 60 -8.40 -0.84 19.53
N ARG A 61 -7.94 -1.82 18.75
CA ARG A 61 -6.52 -2.19 18.67
C ARG A 61 -6.02 -2.23 17.25
N VAL A 62 -4.74 -1.93 17.10
CA VAL A 62 -4.00 -2.03 15.84
C VAL A 62 -2.94 -3.09 15.96
N LYS A 63 -2.87 -3.97 14.97
CA LYS A 63 -1.72 -4.83 14.76
C LYS A 63 -0.75 -4.16 13.79
N ILE A 64 0.50 -4.04 14.22
CA ILE A 64 1.61 -3.58 13.39
C ILE A 64 2.50 -4.79 13.08
N GLY A 65 2.54 -5.22 11.82
CA GLY A 65 3.37 -6.35 11.40
C GLY A 65 3.97 -6.15 10.02
N THR A 66 4.95 -6.96 9.63
CA THR A 66 5.57 -6.90 8.29
C THR A 66 5.21 -8.10 7.39
N SER A 67 5.27 -7.91 6.06
CA SER A 67 5.10 -8.98 5.08
C SER A 67 5.77 -8.68 3.73
N ARG A 68 6.31 -9.73 3.11
CA ARG A 68 6.74 -9.76 1.70
C ARG A 68 5.61 -10.10 0.73
N ARG A 69 4.50 -10.62 1.25
CA ARG A 69 3.32 -11.09 0.50
C ARG A 69 2.06 -10.60 1.20
N PRO A 70 1.78 -9.27 1.21
CA PRO A 70 0.73 -8.69 2.03
C PRO A 70 -0.65 -9.26 1.71
N ARG A 71 -0.96 -9.57 0.43
CA ARG A 71 -2.27 -10.17 0.07
C ARG A 71 -2.51 -11.51 0.75
N GLN A 72 -1.52 -12.41 0.66
CA GLN A 72 -1.60 -13.73 1.28
C GLN A 72 -1.65 -13.63 2.81
N ARG A 73 -0.83 -12.75 3.39
CA ARG A 73 -0.77 -12.55 4.84
C ARG A 73 -2.08 -12.01 5.40
N LEU A 74 -2.62 -10.95 4.80
CA LEU A 74 -3.86 -10.30 5.25
C LEU A 74 -5.09 -11.18 5.05
N ALA A 75 -5.12 -12.03 4.02
CA ALA A 75 -6.18 -13.03 3.86
C ALA A 75 -6.19 -14.08 4.99
N SER A 76 -5.04 -14.33 5.64
CA SER A 76 -4.91 -15.29 6.74
C SER A 76 -5.12 -14.71 8.13
N ILE A 77 -5.24 -13.37 8.25
CA ILE A 77 -5.41 -12.69 9.54
C ILE A 77 -6.82 -12.16 9.64
N ARG A 78 -7.50 -12.45 10.75
CA ARG A 78 -8.77 -11.80 11.07
C ARG A 78 -8.53 -10.33 11.43
N HIS A 79 -9.18 -9.43 10.71
CA HIS A 79 -9.15 -7.99 10.93
C HIS A 79 -10.43 -7.36 10.39
N GLU A 80 -10.75 -6.15 10.85
CA GLU A 80 -11.90 -5.38 10.38
C GLU A 80 -11.51 -4.44 9.25
N GLU A 81 -10.30 -3.87 9.33
CA GLU A 81 -9.87 -2.81 8.43
C GLU A 81 -8.37 -2.85 8.22
N LEU A 82 -7.93 -2.63 6.97
CA LEU A 82 -6.55 -2.32 6.65
C LEU A 82 -6.39 -0.80 6.65
N LEU A 83 -5.67 -0.27 7.64
CA LEU A 83 -5.54 1.16 7.87
C LEU A 83 -4.47 1.79 6.99
N ALA A 84 -3.31 1.15 6.88
CA ALA A 84 -2.19 1.66 6.09
C ALA A 84 -1.18 0.58 5.71
N PHE A 85 -0.39 0.90 4.68
CA PHE A 85 0.92 0.29 4.43
C PHE A 85 2.01 1.35 4.60
N GLU A 86 3.15 0.91 5.10
CA GLU A 86 4.41 1.65 5.11
C GLU A 86 5.45 0.77 4.39
N GLN A 87 6.21 1.36 3.46
CA GLN A 87 7.22 0.60 2.73
C GLN A 87 8.39 0.28 3.67
N GLY A 88 8.77 -1.00 3.75
CA GLY A 88 9.82 -1.44 4.65
C GLY A 88 9.63 -2.86 5.18
N GLY A 89 10.69 -3.41 5.74
CA GLY A 89 10.72 -4.77 6.25
C GLY A 89 10.69 -4.82 7.78
N ARG A 90 11.39 -5.83 8.30
CA ARG A 90 11.50 -6.12 9.73
C ARG A 90 12.17 -4.99 10.53
N ASP A 91 13.08 -4.25 9.92
CA ASP A 91 13.76 -3.10 10.52
C ASP A 91 12.77 -1.96 10.83
N VAL A 92 11.92 -1.62 9.86
CA VAL A 92 10.86 -0.61 10.02
C VAL A 92 9.84 -1.08 11.04
N GLU A 93 9.39 -2.33 10.97
CA GLU A 93 8.49 -2.92 11.96
C GLU A 93 9.03 -2.80 13.39
N GLN A 94 10.29 -3.18 13.59
CA GLN A 94 10.92 -3.07 14.91
C GLN A 94 11.04 -1.62 15.38
N ALA A 95 11.32 -0.68 14.46
CA ALA A 95 11.35 0.73 14.80
C ALA A 95 9.98 1.21 15.30
N ARG A 96 8.89 0.85 14.61
CA ARG A 96 7.51 1.17 15.01
C ARG A 96 7.14 0.50 16.33
N HIS A 97 7.55 -0.75 16.56
CA HIS A 97 7.32 -1.43 17.84
C HIS A 97 8.04 -0.77 19.01
N ARG A 98 9.22 -0.17 18.79
CA ARG A 98 9.95 0.59 19.81
C ARG A 98 9.31 1.95 20.05
N GLU A 99 8.89 2.62 18.98
CA GLU A 99 8.28 3.94 19.02
C GLU A 99 6.94 3.94 19.77
N PHE A 100 6.11 2.91 19.57
CA PHE A 100 4.81 2.75 20.21
C PHE A 100 4.83 1.74 21.36
N ALA A 101 5.99 1.56 22.00
CA ALA A 101 6.16 0.54 23.04
C ALA A 101 5.31 0.79 24.30
N ASP A 102 5.02 2.05 24.59
CA ASP A 102 4.20 2.53 25.71
C ASP A 102 2.72 2.15 25.59
N ILE A 103 2.22 2.02 24.36
CA ILE A 103 0.82 1.64 24.05
C ILE A 103 0.69 0.18 23.58
N ARG A 104 1.76 -0.62 23.73
CA ARG A 104 1.80 -2.02 23.31
C ARG A 104 1.12 -2.91 24.34
N GLU A 105 0.12 -3.69 23.91
CA GLU A 105 -0.63 -4.60 24.77
C GLU A 105 0.01 -5.99 24.89
N GLY A 106 0.96 -6.29 24.00
CA GLY A 106 1.65 -7.57 23.92
C GLY A 106 1.64 -8.15 22.50
N GLY A 107 2.66 -8.94 22.17
CA GLY A 107 2.85 -9.43 20.80
C GLY A 107 2.95 -8.26 19.82
N GLU A 108 2.18 -8.27 18.75
CA GLU A 108 2.18 -7.22 17.71
C GLU A 108 0.97 -6.27 17.83
N TRP A 109 0.26 -6.26 18.97
CA TRP A 109 -0.95 -5.47 19.19
C TRP A 109 -0.71 -4.23 20.05
N PHE A 110 -1.32 -3.13 19.64
CA PHE A 110 -1.18 -1.80 20.21
C PHE A 110 -2.57 -1.18 20.38
N THR A 111 -2.78 -0.45 21.47
CA THR A 111 -4.02 0.32 21.66
C THR A 111 -4.10 1.45 20.62
N LEU A 112 -5.27 1.66 20.02
CA LEU A 112 -5.47 2.75 19.06
C LEU A 112 -5.57 4.10 19.80
N THR A 113 -4.43 4.77 19.95
CA THR A 113 -4.35 6.11 20.56
C THR A 113 -4.30 7.21 19.50
N PRO A 114 -4.59 8.48 19.85
CA PRO A 114 -4.49 9.59 18.90
C PRO A 114 -3.11 9.75 18.25
N GLN A 115 -2.04 9.37 18.97
CA GLN A 115 -0.68 9.39 18.42
C GLN A 115 -0.52 8.37 17.29
N LEU A 116 -0.99 7.13 17.49
CA LEU A 116 -0.93 6.08 16.49
C LEU A 116 -1.86 6.38 15.31
N GLU A 117 -3.04 6.94 15.56
CA GLU A 117 -3.96 7.42 14.52
C GLU A 117 -3.30 8.47 13.63
N SER A 118 -2.64 9.46 14.23
CA SER A 118 -1.93 10.52 13.51
C SER A 118 -0.80 9.96 12.63
N HIS A 119 -0.02 9.01 13.17
CA HIS A 119 1.02 8.32 12.41
C HIS A 119 0.44 7.57 11.20
N ILE A 120 -0.60 6.77 11.42
CA ILE A 120 -1.28 6.01 10.37
C ILE A 120 -1.86 6.94 9.30
N ALA A 121 -2.48 8.05 9.70
CA ALA A 121 -3.00 9.05 8.78
C ALA A 121 -1.87 9.68 7.93
N GLY A 122 -0.70 9.92 8.53
CA GLY A 122 0.48 10.43 7.82
C GLY A 122 1.01 9.48 6.73
N LEU A 123 0.81 8.17 6.87
CA LEU A 123 1.18 7.18 5.85
C LEU A 123 0.25 7.20 4.63
N ARG A 124 -1.00 7.65 4.79
CA ARG A 124 -2.03 7.59 3.76
C ARG A 124 -1.91 8.75 2.77
N THR A 125 -1.17 8.52 1.70
CA THR A 125 -1.14 9.43 0.53
C THR A 125 -2.31 9.20 -0.44
N VAL A 126 -3.03 8.10 -0.27
CA VAL A 126 -4.20 7.67 -1.05
C VAL A 126 -5.22 7.00 -0.13
N ALA A 127 -6.48 6.95 -0.56
CA ALA A 127 -7.56 6.42 0.27
C ALA A 127 -7.41 4.92 0.54
N ASP A 128 -7.13 4.13 -0.51
CA ASP A 128 -6.93 2.68 -0.42
C ASP A 128 -5.43 2.34 -0.31
N PRO A 129 -4.96 1.71 0.78
CA PRO A 129 -3.57 1.26 0.91
C PRO A 129 -3.10 0.36 -0.25
N TRP A 130 -3.99 -0.41 -0.87
CA TRP A 130 -3.64 -1.23 -2.05
C TRP A 130 -3.29 -0.40 -3.27
N GLN A 131 -3.81 0.83 -3.39
CA GLN A 131 -3.39 1.75 -4.44
C GLN A 131 -1.92 2.15 -4.26
N LEU A 132 -1.50 2.43 -3.04
CA LEU A 132 -0.11 2.76 -2.73
C LEU A 132 0.82 1.57 -3.02
N TYR A 133 0.43 0.36 -2.59
CA TYR A 133 1.16 -0.86 -2.91
C TYR A 133 1.29 -1.09 -4.43
N ALA A 134 0.20 -0.90 -5.18
CA ALA A 134 0.23 -1.05 -6.63
C ALA A 134 1.14 -0.02 -7.32
N ARG A 135 1.25 1.21 -6.78
CA ARG A 135 2.20 2.22 -7.25
C ARG A 135 3.65 1.79 -7.02
N TRP A 136 3.99 1.26 -5.84
CA TRP A 136 5.34 0.73 -5.59
C TRP A 136 5.69 -0.43 -6.51
N VAL A 137 4.75 -1.35 -6.75
CA VAL A 137 4.96 -2.44 -7.72
C VAL A 137 5.17 -1.90 -9.13
N SER A 138 4.36 -0.91 -9.55
CA SER A 138 4.51 -0.24 -10.85
C SER A 138 5.89 0.39 -11.00
N MET A 139 6.36 1.12 -9.99
CA MET A 139 7.68 1.76 -10.01
C MET A 139 8.81 0.75 -10.07
N ALA A 140 8.71 -0.36 -9.32
CA ALA A 140 9.74 -1.40 -9.30
C ALA A 140 9.85 -2.20 -10.61
N LEU A 141 8.81 -2.19 -11.44
CA LEU A 141 8.81 -2.82 -12.77
C LEU A 141 9.27 -1.88 -13.90
N GLN A 142 9.40 -0.58 -13.62
CA GLN A 142 9.81 0.44 -14.60
C GLN A 142 11.28 0.86 -14.45
N ASN A 143 11.99 0.33 -13.44
CA ASN A 143 13.38 0.60 -13.14
C ASN A 143 14.29 -0.57 -13.54
#